data_AF-A0A2S6AYH3-F1
#
_entry.id   AF-A0A2S6AYH3-F1
#
_cell.length_a   1.000
_cell.length_b   1.000
_cell.length_c   1.000
_cell.angle_alpha   90.00
_cell.angle_beta   90.00
_cell.angle_gamma   90.00
#
_symmetry.space_group_name_H-M   'P 1'
#
loop_
_entity.id
_entity.type
_entity.pdbx_description
1 polymer ?
#
loop_
_entity_poly.entity_id
_entity_poly.type
_entity_poly.pdbx_seq_one_letter_code
_entity_poly.pdbx_strand_id
1 'polypeptide(L)' 'DGAELTKKLGRQLVVTAVAARSRSRDRGIDISGLEWFDDPVALAKSDGIDLFVELIGGEDGPAFAAVKAALEIGRPVVTA' A
#
# COMPACT_ATOMS: atom_id res chain seq x y z
N ASP A 1 12.25 4.48 14.23
CA ASP A 1 11.24 5.44 13.73
C ASP A 1 11.54 5.76 12.26
N GLY A 2 10.74 6.61 11.59
CA GLY A 2 10.94 6.96 10.18
C GLY A 2 12.26 7.69 9.89
N ALA A 3 12.80 8.43 10.87
CA ALA A 3 14.08 9.13 10.74
C ALA A 3 15.25 8.14 10.66
N GLU A 4 15.26 7.11 11.52
CA GLU A 4 16.25 6.04 11.46
C GLU A 4 16.21 5.25 10.15
N LEU A 5 15.01 4.96 9.62
CA LEU A 5 14.86 4.30 8.31
C LEU A 5 15.43 5.17 7.19
N THR A 6 15.12 6.47 7.21
CA THR A 6 15.61 7.43 6.21
C THR A 6 17.14 7.50 6.19
N LYS A 7 17.79 7.56 7.37
CA LYS A 7 19.26 7.53 7.49
C LYS A 7 19.88 6.28 6.87
N LYS A 8 19.25 5.11 7.07
CA LYS A 8 19.75 3.82 6.55
C LYS A 8 19.53 3.65 5.06
N LEU A 9 18.40 4.12 4.55
CA LEU A 9 18.00 3.93 3.15
C LEU A 9 18.49 5.05 2.23
N GLY A 10 18.91 6.19 2.78
CA GLY A 10 19.27 7.39 2.01
C GLY A 10 18.07 8.06 1.32
N ARG A 11 16.85 7.61 1.62
CA ARG A 11 15.59 8.14 1.08
C ARG A 11 14.48 8.05 2.11
N GLN A 12 13.56 9.01 2.07
CA GLN A 12 12.38 9.01 2.94
C GLN A 12 11.37 7.96 2.45
N LEU A 13 10.77 7.23 3.39
CA LEU A 13 9.59 6.41 3.12
C LEU A 13 8.34 7.19 3.50
N VAL A 14 7.38 7.27 2.60
CA VAL A 14 6.09 7.95 2.81
C VAL A 14 4.99 6.99 2.40
N VAL A 15 4.01 6.81 3.29
CA VAL A 15 2.76 6.15 2.92
C VAL A 15 1.88 7.21 2.26
N THR A 16 1.61 7.07 0.97
CA THR A 16 0.87 8.08 0.17
C THR A 16 -0.58 7.68 -0.05
N ALA A 17 -0.90 6.39 -0.03
CA ALA A 17 -2.22 5.90 -0.38
C ALA A 17 -2.61 4.63 0.40
N VAL A 18 -3.91 4.34 0.46
CA VAL A 18 -4.47 3.18 1.16
C VAL A 18 -5.73 2.66 0.46
N ALA A 19 -5.91 1.33 0.46
CA ALA A 19 -7.15 0.66 0.10
C ALA A 19 -7.62 -0.23 1.26
N ALA A 20 -8.89 -0.14 1.63
CA ALA A 20 -9.46 -0.99 2.66
C ALA A 20 -10.98 -1.07 2.56
N ARG A 21 -11.57 -2.19 3.01
CA ARG A 21 -13.03 -2.43 2.98
C ARG A 21 -13.88 -1.35 3.65
N SER A 22 -13.37 -0.69 4.68
CA SER A 22 -14.10 0.35 5.42
C SER A 22 -13.21 1.57 5.63
N ARG A 23 -13.61 2.67 5.00
CA ARG A 23 -12.93 3.96 5.10
C ARG A 23 -13.12 4.61 6.48
N SER A 24 -14.32 4.51 7.04
CA SER A 24 -14.69 5.14 8.32
C SER A 24 -14.27 4.36 9.57
N ARG A 25 -13.74 3.14 9.43
CA ARG A 25 -13.26 2.37 10.59
C ARG A 25 -12.10 3.11 11.27
N ASP A 26 -12.24 3.35 12.57
CA ASP A 26 -11.15 3.88 13.39
C ASP A 26 -10.00 2.88 13.48
N ARG A 27 -8.78 3.38 13.29
CA ARG A 27 -7.53 2.62 13.27
C ARG A 27 -6.55 3.11 14.34
N GLY A 28 -6.92 4.13 15.13
CA GLY A 28 -6.03 4.74 16.13
C GLY A 28 -4.86 5.53 15.55
N ILE A 29 -4.92 5.87 14.25
CA ILE A 29 -3.92 6.66 13.53
C ILE A 29 -4.61 7.63 12.56
N ASP A 30 -3.96 8.76 12.27
CA ASP A 30 -4.43 9.70 11.26
C ASP A 30 -4.15 9.17 9.84
N ILE A 31 -5.19 9.15 9.02
CA ILE A 31 -5.20 8.66 7.63
C ILE A 31 -5.81 9.69 6.68
N SER A 32 -6.04 10.92 7.16
CA SER A 32 -6.68 11.99 6.40
C SER A 32 -5.84 12.48 5.21
N GLY A 33 -4.51 12.37 5.31
CA GLY A 33 -3.57 12.74 4.25
C GLY A 33 -3.29 11.67 3.20
N LEU A 34 -3.93 10.49 3.29
CA LEU A 34 -3.72 9.40 2.35
C LEU A 34 -4.71 9.46 1.20
N GLU A 35 -4.26 9.17 -0.01
CA GLU A 35 -5.15 8.91 -1.15
C GLU A 35 -5.90 7.60 -0.92
N TRP A 36 -7.23 7.62 -1.09
CA TRP A 36 -8.08 6.47 -0.83
C TRP A 36 -8.51 5.80 -2.12
N PHE A 37 -8.34 4.48 -2.15
CA PHE A 37 -8.81 3.62 -3.22
C PHE A 37 -9.84 2.63 -2.69
N ASP A 38 -10.95 2.50 -3.40
CA ASP A 38 -11.98 1.49 -3.10
C ASP A 38 -11.58 0.11 -3.64
N ASP A 39 -10.67 0.06 -4.63
CA ASP A 39 -10.13 -1.15 -5.24
C ASP A 39 -8.61 -1.27 -5.00
N PRO A 40 -8.11 -2.32 -4.32
CA PRO A 40 -6.68 -2.52 -4.11
C PRO A 40 -5.90 -2.77 -5.40
N VAL A 41 -6.55 -3.27 -6.47
CA VAL A 41 -5.89 -3.44 -7.78
C VAL A 41 -5.61 -2.09 -8.43
N ALA A 42 -6.52 -1.13 -8.28
CA ALA A 42 -6.31 0.25 -8.73
C ALA A 42 -5.15 0.91 -7.97
N LEU A 43 -5.08 0.73 -6.65
CA LEU A 43 -3.95 1.21 -5.85
C LEU A 43 -2.62 0.58 -6.30
N ALA A 44 -2.59 -0.74 -6.49
CA ALA A 44 -1.40 -1.49 -6.92
C ALA A 44 -0.82 -0.99 -8.26
N LYS A 45 -1.69 -0.47 -9.15
CA LYS A 45 -1.33 0.09 -10.46
C LYS A 45 -1.13 1.61 -10.45
N SER A 46 -1.34 2.27 -9.32
CA SER A 46 -1.24 3.74 -9.25
C SER A 46 0.19 4.21 -9.52
N ASP A 47 0.30 5.32 -10.27
CA ASP A 47 1.56 6.05 -10.43
C ASP A 47 1.92 6.88 -9.17
N GLY A 48 1.00 6.98 -8.19
CA GLY A 48 1.20 7.69 -6.92
C GLY A 48 1.94 6.90 -5.83
N ILE A 49 2.38 5.67 -6.12
CA ILE A 49 3.19 4.83 -5.22
C ILE A 49 4.41 4.28 -5.97
N ASP A 50 5.53 4.10 -5.26
CA ASP A 50 6.73 3.45 -5.82
C ASP A 50 6.80 1.95 -5.53
N LEU A 51 6.16 1.52 -4.44
CA LEU A 51 6.15 0.16 -3.89
C LEU A 51 4.76 -0.14 -3.35
N PHE A 52 4.26 -1.36 -3.58
CA PHE A 52 2.96 -1.81 -3.08
C PHE A 52 3.14 -2.70 -1.84
N VAL A 53 2.34 -2.45 -0.79
CA VAL A 53 2.31 -3.26 0.43
C VAL A 53 0.93 -3.89 0.56
N GLU A 54 0.88 -5.23 0.64
CA GLU A 54 -0.36 -5.99 0.78
C GLU A 54 -0.47 -6.57 2.20
N LEU A 55 -1.60 -6.29 2.88
CA LEU A 55 -1.91 -6.72 4.25
C LEU A 55 -3.42 -7.02 4.42
N ILE A 56 -4.09 -7.39 3.33
CA ILE A 56 -5.53 -7.70 3.29
C ILE A 56 -5.77 -9.06 3.96
N GLY A 57 -4.87 -10.01 3.71
CA GLY A 57 -4.96 -11.39 4.18
C GLY A 57 -5.90 -12.26 3.34
N GLY A 58 -5.72 -13.57 3.44
CA GLY A 58 -6.32 -14.55 2.54
C GLY A 58 -5.40 -14.88 1.36
N GLU A 59 -5.54 -16.07 0.79
CA GLU A 59 -4.68 -16.56 -0.30
C GLU A 59 -5.18 -16.21 -1.70
N ASP A 60 -6.46 -15.84 -1.82
CA ASP A 60 -7.17 -15.60 -3.08
C ASP A 60 -7.80 -14.19 -3.14
N GLY A 61 -8.42 -13.90 -4.29
CA GLY A 61 -9.31 -12.75 -4.43
C GLY A 61 -8.54 -11.42 -4.51
N PRO A 62 -9.00 -10.35 -3.84
CA PRO A 62 -8.41 -9.01 -3.98
C PRO A 62 -6.93 -8.93 -3.60
N ALA A 63 -6.47 -9.73 -2.63
CA ALA A 63 -5.07 -9.79 -2.23
C ALA A 63 -4.20 -10.32 -3.38
N PHE A 64 -4.52 -11.52 -3.88
CA PHE A 64 -3.84 -12.13 -5.02
C PHE A 64 -3.89 -11.24 -6.28
N ALA A 65 -5.07 -10.70 -6.61
CA ALA A 65 -5.25 -9.86 -7.80
C ALA A 65 -4.41 -8.58 -7.75
N ALA A 66 -4.33 -7.92 -6.58
CA ALA A 66 -3.56 -6.68 -6.43
C ALA A 66 -2.04 -6.96 -6.46
N VAL A 67 -1.57 -8.00 -5.77
CA VAL A 67 -0.15 -8.41 -5.82
C VAL A 67 0.26 -8.78 -7.24
N LYS A 68 -0.55 -9.59 -7.92
CA LYS A 68 -0.30 -9.97 -9.32
C LYS A 68 -0.24 -8.74 -10.22
N ALA A 69 -1.20 -7.83 -10.10
CA ALA A 69 -1.23 -6.59 -10.89
C ALA A 69 0.00 -5.70 -10.68
N ALA A 70 0.48 -5.55 -9.44
CA ALA A 70 1.70 -4.81 -9.15
C ALA A 70 2.92 -5.48 -9.81
N LEU A 71 3.07 -6.79 -9.65
CA LEU A 71 4.21 -7.52 -10.21
C LEU A 71 4.21 -7.51 -11.75
N GLU A 72 3.06 -7.59 -12.39
CA GLU A 72 2.92 -7.53 -13.85
C GLU A 72 3.44 -6.22 -14.46
N ILE A 73 3.36 -5.11 -13.71
CA ILE A 73 3.90 -3.81 -14.13
C ILE A 73 5.32 -3.54 -13.58
N GLY A 74 5.94 -4.53 -12.94
CA GLY A 74 7.28 -4.40 -12.35
C GLY A 74 7.33 -3.58 -11.05
N ARG A 75 6.18 -3.35 -10.40
CA ARG A 75 6.10 -2.67 -9.10
C ARG A 75 6.62 -3.61 -8.00
N PRO A 76 7.59 -3.20 -7.17
CA PRO A 76 8.01 -3.97 -6.00
C PRO A 76 6.84 -4.23 -5.05
N VAL A 77 6.77 -5.43 -4.48
CA VAL A 77 5.73 -5.84 -3.54
C VAL A 77 6.33 -6.32 -2.22
N VAL A 78 5.70 -5.94 -1.12
CA VAL A 78 5.88 -6.53 0.21
C VAL A 78 4.52 -7.06 0.69
N THR A 79 4.48 -8.30 1.18
CA THR A 79 3.27 -8.96 1.73
C THR A 79 3.66 -9.71 3.02
N ALA A 80 2.68 -10.14 3.83
CA ALA A 80 2.86 -10.73 5.16
C ALA A 80 2.10 -12.05 5.35
#